data_AF-A0A935YC76-F1
#
_entry.id   AF-A0A935YC76-F1
#
_cell.length_a   1.000
_cell.length_b   1.000
_cell.length_c   1.000
_cell.angle_alpha   90.00
_cell.angle_beta   90.00
_cell.angle_gamma   90.00
#
_symmetry.space_group_name_H-M   'P 1'
#
loop_
_entity.id
_entity.type
_entity.pdbx_description
1 polymer ?
#
loop_
_entity_poly.entity_id
_entity_poly.type
_entity_poly.pdbx_seq_one_letter_code
_entity_poly.pdbx_strand_id
1 'polypeptide(L)'
;MTEKHTLGGRTFLPVHEPTVEQDFRFLALIKRARIDEVVMQPGERPEAFARRLLEVTIESGVILDLLGCLLVPEDTAPRDRDPGEVWTAEVGRETAQFLGQLRDPKDKAEVRGLVLSLLVSFFESGIVSLWNSTTSFAEAIPNPNSSQAHQAGTAPGPSSSGSSPQATTTEPSG
;
A
#
# COMPACT_ATOMS: atom_id res chain seq x y z
N MET A 1 4.58 9.32 -15.05
CA MET A 1 5.57 10.39 -15.33
C MET A 1 6.45 9.90 -16.46
N THR A 2 6.26 10.36 -17.69
CA THR A 2 6.93 9.81 -18.89
C THR A 2 7.85 10.80 -19.58
N GLU A 3 7.86 12.06 -19.15
CA GLU A 3 8.71 13.09 -19.74
C GLU A 3 9.87 13.46 -18.81
N LYS A 4 10.98 13.90 -19.40
CA LYS A 4 12.10 14.48 -18.65
C LYS A 4 11.64 15.81 -18.05
N HIS A 5 12.12 16.13 -16.85
CA HIS A 5 11.75 17.37 -16.16
C HIS A 5 12.97 18.28 -16.06
N THR A 6 12.84 19.54 -16.52
CA THR A 6 13.90 20.55 -16.34
C THR A 6 13.56 21.43 -15.14
N LEU A 7 14.40 21.37 -14.10
CA LEU A 7 14.20 22.05 -12.82
C LEU A 7 15.50 22.75 -12.42
N GLY A 8 15.48 24.06 -12.21
CA GLY A 8 16.67 24.81 -11.77
C GLY A 8 17.87 24.67 -12.71
N GLY A 9 17.61 24.50 -14.02
CA GLY A 9 18.65 24.30 -15.04
C GLY A 9 19.23 22.88 -15.12
N ARG A 10 18.72 21.92 -14.33
CA ARG A 10 19.07 20.49 -14.43
C ARG A 10 17.93 19.69 -15.02
N THR A 11 18.27 18.69 -15.84
CA THR A 11 17.32 17.72 -16.37
C THR A 11 17.27 16.51 -15.45
N PHE A 12 16.06 16.06 -15.12
CA PHE A 12 15.78 14.88 -14.33
C PHE A 12 15.00 13.86 -15.17
N LEU A 13 15.38 12.59 -15.01
CA LEU A 13 14.75 11.44 -15.63
C LEU A 13 13.90 10.72 -14.58
N PRO A 14 12.64 10.35 -14.89
CA PRO A 14 11.86 9.48 -14.04
C PRO A 14 12.46 8.07 -14.02
N VAL A 15 12.43 7.43 -12.85
CA VAL A 15 12.76 6.01 -12.71
C VAL A 15 11.52 5.18 -13.00
N HIS A 16 11.60 4.29 -14.00
CA HIS A 16 10.49 3.43 -14.40
C HIS A 16 10.59 2.03 -13.80
N GLU A 17 11.82 1.50 -13.71
CA GLU A 17 12.11 0.18 -13.14
C GLU A 17 12.96 0.36 -11.87
N PRO A 18 12.34 0.61 -10.71
CA PRO A 18 13.07 0.82 -9.46
C PRO A 18 13.79 -0.46 -9.02
N THR A 19 14.93 -0.29 -8.34
CA THR A 19 15.62 -1.41 -7.70
C THR A 19 14.93 -1.81 -6.39
N VAL A 20 15.22 -3.01 -5.89
CA VAL A 20 14.68 -3.50 -4.61
C VAL A 20 15.00 -2.56 -3.44
N GLU A 21 16.22 -1.99 -3.40
CA GLU A 21 16.60 -1.02 -2.36
C GLU A 21 15.74 0.25 -2.43
N GLN A 22 15.51 0.74 -3.65
CA GLN A 22 14.70 1.92 -3.93
C GLN A 22 13.24 1.72 -3.51
N ASP A 23 12.67 0.55 -3.80
CA ASP A 23 11.31 0.18 -3.39
C ASP A 23 11.18 0.16 -1.87
N PHE A 24 12.10 -0.50 -1.15
CA PHE A 24 12.05 -0.53 0.31
C PHE A 24 12.18 0.86 0.92
N ARG A 25 13.01 1.71 0.34
CA ARG A 25 13.16 3.08 0.80
C ARG A 25 11.91 3.90 0.55
N PHE A 26 11.32 3.78 -0.64
CA PHE A 26 10.06 4.44 -0.98
C PHE A 26 8.95 4.03 -0.01
N LEU A 27 8.78 2.72 0.22
CA LEU A 27 7.78 2.19 1.17
C LEU A 27 8.05 2.65 2.61
N ALA A 28 9.31 2.74 3.04
CA ALA A 28 9.65 3.27 4.36
C ALA A 28 9.26 4.75 4.52
N LEU A 29 9.39 5.56 3.46
CA LEU A 29 8.95 6.96 3.45
C LEU A 29 7.42 7.07 3.51
N ILE A 30 6.71 6.25 2.73
CA ILE A 30 5.23 6.16 2.76
C ILE A 30 4.76 5.84 4.19
N LYS A 31 5.33 4.81 4.81
CA LYS A 31 4.99 4.40 6.17
C LYS A 31 5.33 5.47 7.21
N ARG A 32 6.49 6.12 7.08
CA ARG A 32 6.88 7.23 7.96
C ARG A 32 5.90 8.41 7.88
N ALA A 33 5.37 8.67 6.69
CA ALA A 33 4.37 9.70 6.46
C ALA A 33 2.95 9.26 6.81
N ARG A 34 2.74 7.97 7.17
CA ARG A 34 1.42 7.38 7.41
C ARG A 34 0.46 7.56 6.22
N ILE A 35 1.02 7.64 5.02
CA ILE A 35 0.26 7.79 3.77
C ILE A 35 -0.58 6.53 3.51
N ASP A 36 -0.06 5.37 3.89
CA ASP A 36 -0.75 4.07 3.82
C ASP A 36 -1.97 3.96 4.75
N GLU A 37 -2.06 4.81 5.78
CA GLU A 37 -3.21 4.85 6.68
C GLU A 37 -4.34 5.77 6.17
N VAL A 38 -4.10 6.54 5.12
CA VAL A 38 -5.08 7.49 4.57
C VAL A 38 -6.04 6.76 3.66
N VAL A 39 -7.17 6.33 4.23
CA VAL A 39 -8.25 5.63 3.51
C VAL A 39 -9.43 6.56 3.26
N MET A 40 -10.01 6.46 2.06
CA MET A 40 -11.22 7.20 1.66
C MET A 40 -12.40 6.78 2.53
N GLN A 41 -13.09 7.74 3.11
CA GLN A 41 -14.22 7.49 4.01
C GLN A 41 -15.52 7.30 3.23
N PRO A 42 -16.51 6.55 3.76
CA PRO A 42 -17.82 6.43 3.12
C PRO A 42 -18.47 7.80 2.87
N GLY A 43 -18.84 8.07 1.62
CA GLY A 43 -19.44 9.35 1.21
C GLY A 43 -18.46 10.52 1.08
N GLU A 44 -17.16 10.29 1.26
CA GLU A 44 -16.14 11.31 1.03
C GLU A 44 -16.00 11.60 -0.47
N ARG A 45 -15.95 12.89 -0.83
CA ARG A 45 -15.68 13.30 -2.20
C ARG A 45 -14.20 13.06 -2.55
N PRO A 46 -13.86 12.61 -3.77
CA PRO A 46 -12.47 12.37 -4.16
C PRO A 46 -11.53 13.57 -3.92
N GLU A 47 -12.01 14.80 -4.10
CA GLU A 47 -11.22 16.00 -3.88
C GLU A 47 -10.91 16.26 -2.40
N ALA A 48 -11.82 15.87 -1.50
CA ALA A 48 -11.62 15.97 -0.07
C ALA A 48 -10.59 14.94 0.41
N PHE A 49 -10.68 13.72 -0.12
CA PHE A 49 -9.70 12.67 0.13
C PHE A 49 -8.30 13.03 -0.37
N ALA A 50 -8.19 13.50 -1.62
CA ALA A 50 -6.91 13.94 -2.21
C ALA A 50 -6.28 15.09 -1.41
N ARG A 51 -7.10 16.03 -0.91
CA ARG A 51 -6.63 17.11 -0.03
C ARG A 51 -6.05 16.56 1.28
N ARG A 52 -6.75 15.67 1.97
CA ARG A 52 -6.26 15.06 3.22
C ARG A 52 -4.96 14.30 3.00
N LEU A 53 -4.85 13.55 1.91
CA LEU A 53 -3.62 12.84 1.59
C LEU A 53 -2.46 13.82 1.34
N LEU A 54 -2.71 14.87 0.57
CA LEU A 54 -1.72 15.92 0.33
C LEU A 54 -1.29 16.60 1.64
N GLU A 55 -2.24 16.91 2.53
CA GLU A 55 -1.97 17.48 3.86
C GLU A 55 -1.06 16.56 4.69
N VAL A 56 -1.41 15.28 4.83
CA VAL A 56 -0.59 14.27 5.54
C VAL A 56 0.82 14.17 4.93
N THR A 57 0.91 14.17 3.61
CA THR A 57 2.20 14.09 2.89
C THR A 57 3.05 15.34 3.15
N ILE A 58 2.46 16.54 3.12
CA ILE A 58 3.16 17.80 3.40
C ILE A 58 3.63 17.85 4.86
N GLU A 59 2.75 17.53 5.81
CA GLU A 59 3.03 17.58 7.24
C GLU A 59 4.15 16.63 7.65
N SER A 60 4.27 15.49 6.97
CA SER A 60 5.33 14.50 7.23
C SER A 60 6.75 14.98 6.85
N GLY A 61 6.85 15.99 5.96
CA GLY A 61 8.11 16.50 5.45
C GLY A 61 8.86 15.57 4.49
N VAL A 62 8.31 14.40 4.12
CA VAL A 62 9.04 13.41 3.27
C VAL A 62 8.85 13.62 1.77
N ILE A 63 8.07 14.63 1.37
CA ILE A 63 7.59 14.76 -0.01
C ILE A 63 8.71 14.92 -1.05
N LEU A 64 9.78 15.62 -0.69
CA LEU A 64 10.95 15.78 -1.55
C LEU A 64 11.82 14.51 -1.55
N ASP A 65 11.89 13.79 -0.43
CA ASP A 65 12.57 12.49 -0.36
C ASP A 65 11.85 11.46 -1.25
N LEU A 66 10.52 11.47 -1.28
CA LEU A 66 9.73 10.64 -2.20
C LEU A 66 10.04 10.96 -3.66
N LEU A 67 10.14 12.25 -4.02
CA LEU A 67 10.59 12.62 -5.37
C LEU A 67 12.04 12.19 -5.65
N GLY A 68 12.92 12.23 -4.65
CA GLY A 68 14.28 11.70 -4.73
C GLY A 68 14.34 10.18 -4.97
N CYS A 69 13.31 9.44 -4.57
CA CYS A 69 13.14 8.04 -4.93
C CYS A 69 12.60 7.83 -6.35
N LEU A 70 12.23 8.87 -7.09
CA LEU A 70 11.59 8.73 -8.40
C LEU A 70 12.31 9.45 -9.53
N LEU A 71 13.29 10.29 -9.19
CA LEU A 71 13.99 11.15 -10.13
C LEU A 71 15.49 10.97 -9.99
N VAL A 72 16.16 10.85 -11.13
CA VAL A 72 17.62 10.82 -11.24
C VAL A 72 18.07 11.96 -12.15
N PRO A 73 19.11 12.73 -11.78
CA PRO A 73 19.71 13.71 -12.67
C PRO A 73 20.23 13.05 -13.97
N GLU A 74 19.94 13.63 -15.13
CA GLU A 74 20.34 13.09 -16.43
C GLU A 74 21.88 12.95 -16.58
N ASP A 75 22.65 13.78 -15.89
CA ASP A 75 24.12 13.68 -15.87
C ASP A 75 24.64 12.47 -15.06
N THR A 76 23.81 11.88 -14.21
CA THR A 76 24.11 10.67 -13.43
C THR A 76 23.73 9.39 -14.17
N ALA A 77 22.80 9.47 -15.12
CA ALA A 77 22.37 8.37 -15.99
C ALA A 77 22.93 8.56 -17.41
N PRO A 78 24.09 7.99 -17.77
CA PRO A 78 24.56 7.94 -19.15
C PRO A 78 23.45 7.42 -20.07
N ARG A 79 23.39 7.93 -21.32
CA ARG A 79 22.27 7.69 -22.26
C ARG A 79 21.93 6.22 -22.53
N ASP A 80 22.82 5.30 -22.18
CA ASP A 80 22.73 3.86 -22.38
C ASP A 80 22.26 3.07 -21.13
N ARG A 81 22.08 3.72 -19.98
CA ARG A 81 21.62 3.05 -18.74
C ARG A 81 20.23 3.49 -18.34
N ASP A 82 19.48 2.53 -17.78
CA ASP A 82 18.21 2.84 -17.14
C ASP A 82 18.44 3.71 -15.89
N PRO A 83 17.63 4.77 -15.67
CA PRO A 83 17.73 5.61 -14.47
C PRO A 83 17.68 4.82 -13.15
N GLY A 84 16.95 3.71 -13.09
CA GLY A 84 16.88 2.83 -11.92
C GLY A 84 18.21 2.15 -11.59
N GLU A 85 19.01 1.78 -12.59
CA GLU A 85 20.30 1.12 -12.39
C GLU A 85 21.38 2.03 -11.78
N VAL A 86 21.27 3.34 -12.02
CA VAL A 86 22.20 4.35 -11.47
C VAL A 86 21.68 4.98 -10.18
N TRP A 87 20.42 4.73 -9.83
CA TRP A 87 19.86 5.23 -8.58
C TRP A 87 20.60 4.63 -7.40
N THR A 88 20.91 5.49 -6.42
CA THR A 88 21.42 5.07 -5.11
C THR A 88 20.75 5.90 -4.03
N ALA A 89 20.89 5.45 -2.78
CA ALA A 89 20.39 6.21 -1.66
C ALA A 89 20.99 7.63 -1.56
N GLU A 90 22.23 7.80 -1.99
CA GLU A 90 22.89 9.10 -2.03
C GLU A 90 22.26 10.00 -3.09
N VAL A 91 22.12 9.49 -4.32
CA VAL A 91 21.53 10.22 -5.46
C VAL A 91 20.12 10.70 -5.11
N GLY A 92 19.30 9.84 -4.50
CA GLY A 92 17.95 10.25 -4.10
C GLY A 92 17.94 11.37 -3.06
N ARG A 93 18.87 11.35 -2.10
CA ARG A 93 19.01 12.41 -1.08
C ARG A 93 19.49 13.73 -1.71
N GLU A 94 20.48 13.67 -2.58
CA GLU A 94 21.00 14.84 -3.29
C GLU A 94 19.92 15.49 -4.17
N THR A 95 19.13 14.66 -4.88
CA THR A 95 17.98 15.12 -5.65
C THR A 95 16.96 15.83 -4.75
N ALA A 96 16.55 15.22 -3.64
CA ALA A 96 15.60 15.83 -2.69
C ALA A 96 16.11 17.18 -2.16
N GLN A 97 17.40 17.24 -1.78
CA GLN A 97 18.04 18.46 -1.31
C GLN A 97 18.07 19.55 -2.38
N PHE A 98 18.43 19.19 -3.63
CA PHE A 98 18.43 20.13 -4.75
C PHE A 98 17.04 20.72 -4.99
N LEU A 99 16.01 19.87 -5.05
CA LEU A 99 14.62 20.31 -5.26
C LEU A 99 14.17 21.28 -4.15
N GLY A 100 14.58 21.03 -2.90
CA GLY A 100 14.26 21.89 -1.76
C GLY A 100 14.89 23.28 -1.80
N GLN A 101 15.91 23.51 -2.63
CA GLN A 101 16.57 24.81 -2.79
C GLN A 101 16.04 25.63 -3.98
N LEU A 102 15.09 25.10 -4.77
CA LEU A 102 14.53 25.80 -5.92
C LEU A 102 13.73 27.03 -5.49
N ARG A 103 14.04 28.19 -6.08
CA ARG A 103 13.43 29.48 -5.73
C ARG A 103 12.50 30.02 -6.82
N ASP A 104 12.76 29.68 -8.08
CA ASP A 104 11.99 30.13 -9.22
C ASP A 104 10.53 29.65 -9.11
N PRO A 105 9.53 30.56 -9.27
CA PRO A 105 8.12 30.19 -9.24
C PRO A 105 7.72 29.11 -10.25
N LYS A 106 8.36 29.06 -11.42
CA LYS A 106 8.12 28.06 -12.46
C LYS A 106 8.60 26.68 -12.01
N ASP A 107 9.82 26.60 -11.50
CA ASP A 107 10.37 25.34 -10.96
C ASP A 107 9.52 24.82 -9.79
N LYS A 108 9.07 25.72 -8.91
CA LYS A 108 8.14 25.37 -7.81
C LYS A 108 6.80 24.86 -8.32
N ALA A 109 6.28 25.39 -9.42
CA ALA A 109 5.06 24.90 -10.03
C ALA A 109 5.26 23.49 -10.60
N GLU A 110 6.38 23.23 -11.27
CA GLU A 110 6.73 21.92 -11.81
C GLU A 110 6.91 20.88 -10.70
N VAL A 111 7.64 21.19 -9.62
CA VAL A 111 7.76 20.29 -8.45
C VAL A 111 6.39 19.99 -7.85
N ARG A 112 5.49 20.97 -7.74
CA ARG A 112 4.11 20.73 -7.28
C ARG A 112 3.34 19.81 -8.23
N GLY A 113 3.53 19.96 -9.54
CA GLY A 113 2.97 19.07 -10.55
C GLY A 113 3.45 17.63 -10.36
N LEU A 114 4.75 17.44 -10.15
CA LEU A 114 5.37 16.14 -9.87
C LEU A 114 4.80 15.50 -8.60
N VAL A 115 4.68 16.26 -7.52
CA VAL A 115 4.03 15.79 -6.29
C VAL A 115 2.62 15.30 -6.54
N LEU A 116 1.81 16.08 -7.28
CA LEU A 116 0.44 15.69 -7.58
C LEU A 116 0.40 14.42 -8.45
N SER A 117 1.27 14.31 -9.45
CA SER A 117 1.37 13.09 -10.28
C SER A 117 1.76 11.86 -9.45
N LEU A 118 2.67 12.00 -8.49
CA LEU A 118 3.03 10.92 -7.56
C LEU A 118 1.81 10.43 -6.77
N LEU A 119 1.04 11.35 -6.18
CA LEU A 119 -0.15 11.01 -5.42
C LEU A 119 -1.22 10.35 -6.31
N VAL A 120 -1.38 10.81 -7.54
CA VAL A 120 -2.29 10.19 -8.53
C VAL A 120 -1.86 8.77 -8.87
N SER A 121 -0.59 8.51 -9.17
CA SER A 121 -0.12 7.16 -9.47
C SER A 121 -0.22 6.21 -8.27
N PHE A 122 -0.06 6.74 -7.05
CA PHE A 122 -0.34 5.99 -5.83
C PHE A 122 -1.82 5.59 -5.74
N PHE A 123 -2.75 6.49 -6.10
CA PHE A 123 -4.18 6.15 -6.16
C PHE A 123 -4.49 5.08 -7.21
N GLU A 124 -3.97 5.21 -8.43
CA GLU A 124 -4.22 4.22 -9.49
C GLU A 124 -3.73 2.83 -9.09
N SER A 125 -2.56 2.75 -8.43
CA SER A 125 -1.98 1.48 -7.96
C SER A 125 -2.69 0.94 -6.72
N GLY A 126 -3.09 1.80 -5.78
CA GLY A 126 -3.78 1.44 -4.54
C GLY A 126 -5.26 1.05 -4.75
N ILE A 127 -5.96 1.71 -5.67
CA ILE A 127 -7.36 1.38 -6.03
C ILE A 127 -7.42 -0.01 -6.68
N VAL A 128 -6.47 -0.35 -7.56
CA VAL A 128 -6.41 -1.69 -8.18
C VAL A 128 -6.12 -2.79 -7.15
N SER A 129 -5.26 -2.51 -6.16
CA SER A 129 -4.97 -3.48 -5.07
C SER A 129 -6.17 -3.70 -4.14
N LEU A 130 -6.93 -2.65 -3.81
CA LEU A 130 -8.13 -2.73 -2.97
C LEU A 130 -9.33 -3.40 -3.68
N TRP A 131 -9.46 -3.25 -5.01
CA TRP A 131 -10.51 -3.92 -5.78
C TRP A 131 -10.20 -5.39 -6.10
N ASN A 132 -8.92 -5.75 -6.21
CA ASN A 132 -8.51 -7.15 -6.43
C ASN A 132 -8.32 -7.94 -5.13
N SER A 133 -8.24 -7.25 -3.99
CA SER A 133 -8.22 -7.88 -2.67
C SER A 133 -9.63 -7.98 -2.14
N THR A 134 -10.37 -9.00 -2.59
CA THR A 134 -11.60 -9.43 -1.93
C THR A 134 -11.25 -9.77 -0.48
N THR A 135 -11.50 -8.86 0.45
CA THR A 135 -11.40 -9.14 1.88
C THR A 135 -12.35 -10.28 2.21
N SER A 136 -11.79 -11.46 2.43
CA SER A 136 -12.40 -12.56 3.16
C SER A 136 -12.57 -12.13 4.62
N PHE A 137 -13.54 -11.24 4.87
CA PHE A 137 -14.07 -10.95 6.20
C PHE A 137 -15.44 -11.61 6.32
N ALA A 138 -15.45 -12.94 6.22
CA ALA A 138 -16.51 -13.74 6.84
C ALA A 138 -16.08 -13.96 8.28
N GLU A 139 -16.57 -13.08 9.14
CA GLU A 139 -16.63 -13.22 10.58
C GLU A 139 -17.18 -14.59 10.96
N ALA A 140 -16.30 -15.52 11.35
CA ALA A 140 -16.68 -16.73 12.07
C ALA A 140 -16.26 -16.56 13.52
N ILE A 141 -16.98 -15.69 14.25
CA ILE A 141 -16.91 -15.66 15.70
C ILE A 141 -17.65 -16.91 16.23
N PRO A 142 -17.03 -17.72 17.11
CA PRO A 142 -17.61 -18.95 17.63
C PRO A 142 -18.70 -18.63 18.66
N ASN A 143 -19.86 -19.30 18.58
CA ASN A 143 -20.89 -19.20 19.61
C ASN A 143 -20.89 -20.46 20.50
N PRO A 144 -20.52 -20.36 21.80
CA PRO A 144 -20.75 -21.41 22.78
C PRO A 144 -22.18 -21.29 23.35
N ASN A 145 -22.96 -22.35 23.20
CA ASN A 145 -24.16 -22.73 23.97
C ASN A 145 -25.10 -21.63 24.50
N SER A 146 -26.32 -21.60 23.96
CA SER A 146 -27.51 -21.22 24.72
C SER A 146 -28.74 -21.99 24.26
N SER A 147 -29.29 -22.77 25.18
CA SER A 147 -30.43 -23.68 25.09
C SER A 147 -31.77 -23.01 24.75
N GLN A 148 -32.58 -23.67 23.91
CA GLN A 148 -34.06 -23.64 23.89
C GLN A 148 -34.53 -25.02 23.37
N ALA A 149 -35.01 -25.95 24.21
CA ALA A 149 -36.34 -26.04 24.82
C ALA A 149 -37.44 -26.56 23.86
N HIS A 150 -37.80 -27.84 24.09
CA HIS A 150 -39.11 -28.49 23.93
C HIS A 150 -40.04 -28.13 22.76
N GLN A 151 -40.24 -29.10 21.85
CA GLN A 151 -41.58 -29.44 21.36
C GLN A 151 -41.79 -30.96 21.35
N ALA A 152 -42.94 -31.35 21.90
CA ALA A 152 -43.38 -32.70 22.19
C ALA A 152 -43.88 -33.42 20.93
N GLY A 153 -43.44 -34.67 20.74
CA GLY A 153 -43.99 -35.62 19.78
C GLY A 153 -44.35 -36.91 20.50
N THR A 154 -45.65 -37.15 20.64
CA THR A 154 -46.27 -38.33 21.24
C THR A 154 -46.03 -39.59 20.38
N ALA A 155 -45.68 -40.71 21.03
CA ALA A 155 -45.47 -42.07 20.49
C ALA A 155 -46.80 -42.73 20.00
N PRO A 156 -46.90 -44.02 19.55
CA PRO A 156 -45.90 -45.11 19.55
C PRO A 156 -45.92 -46.10 18.35
N GLY A 157 -44.90 -46.96 18.26
CA GLY A 157 -44.91 -48.17 17.41
C GLY A 157 -43.57 -48.92 17.41
N PRO A 158 -43.48 -50.18 17.90
CA PRO A 158 -42.21 -50.85 18.18
C PRO A 158 -41.78 -51.82 17.06
N SER A 159 -40.48 -52.13 16.97
CA SER A 159 -39.92 -53.49 17.07
C SER A 159 -38.65 -53.70 16.24
N SER A 160 -37.60 -54.10 16.97
CA SER A 160 -36.72 -55.24 16.68
C SER A 160 -35.48 -55.12 15.79
N SER A 161 -34.44 -55.76 16.34
CA SER A 161 -33.19 -56.26 15.75
C SER A 161 -32.03 -55.25 15.80
N GLY A 162 -30.92 -55.49 16.50
CA GLY A 162 -30.43 -56.67 17.18
C GLY A 162 -28.91 -56.55 17.31
N SER A 163 -28.40 -56.90 18.48
CA SER A 163 -27.03 -57.38 18.75
C SER A 163 -25.85 -56.40 18.73
N SER A 164 -25.42 -56.07 19.96
CA SER A 164 -24.10 -55.66 20.46
C SER A 164 -22.92 -56.61 20.08
N PRO A 165 -21.71 -56.51 20.68
CA PRO A 165 -20.73 -55.41 20.78
C PRO A 165 -19.26 -55.89 20.52
N GLN A 166 -18.27 -54.99 20.59
CA GLN A 166 -16.92 -55.12 21.22
C GLN A 166 -15.96 -54.10 20.55
N ALA A 167 -15.26 -53.16 21.20
CA ALA A 167 -14.45 -53.10 22.43
C ALA A 167 -12.99 -53.59 22.29
N THR A 168 -12.06 -52.62 22.17
CA THR A 168 -10.64 -52.65 22.63
C THR A 168 -10.02 -51.25 22.31
N THR A 169 -9.62 -50.35 23.24
CA THR A 169 -8.52 -50.39 24.24
C THR A 169 -7.17 -50.62 23.53
N THR A 170 -6.12 -49.77 23.55
CA THR A 170 -5.56 -48.85 24.55
C THR A 170 -4.51 -47.92 23.89
N GLU A 171 -4.30 -46.74 24.48
CA GLU A 171 -3.08 -45.88 24.49
C GLU A 171 -1.82 -46.62 25.04
N PRO A 172 -0.63 -45.98 25.27
CA PRO A 172 -0.18 -44.60 25.04
C PRO A 172 1.23 -44.42 24.41
N SER A 173 1.52 -43.14 24.15
CA SER A 173 2.76 -42.36 24.22
C SER A 173 4.13 -43.01 24.51
N GLY A 174 5.11 -42.55 23.73
CA GLY A 174 6.54 -42.50 24.01
C GLY A 174 7.22 -41.60 22.98
#